data_AF-A0A9J6FUR1-F1
#
_entry.id   AF-A0A9J6FUR1-F1
#
_cell.length_a   1.000
_cell.length_b   1.000
_cell.length_c   1.000
_cell.angle_alpha   90.00
_cell.angle_beta   90.00
_cell.angle_gamma   90.00
#
_symmetry.space_group_name_H-M   'P 1'
#
loop_
_entity.id
_entity.type
_entity.pdbx_description
1 polymer ?
#
loop_
_entity_poly.entity_id
_entity_poly.type
_entity_poly.pdbx_seq_one_letter_code
_entity_poly.pdbx_strand_id
1 'polypeptide(L)'
;MGRKRKLCSDYVKQYSDFEESTSSEGVIVCKLCLVTVSIANGKGAVRISEYLQSQRHVRMKACRSDKGNLPQQSSLEECITRDRSKSEDANDIPHQFCRALCHADIPLHWADGPLGSLFRS
;
A
#
# COMPACT_ATOMS: atom_id res chain seq x y z
N MET A 1 -9.80 -39.65 16.16
CA MET A 1 -10.17 -38.98 14.88
C MET A 1 -9.20 -37.82 14.64
N GLY A 2 -8.07 -38.05 13.96
CA GLY A 2 -7.13 -36.97 13.64
C GLY A 2 -7.69 -36.07 12.54
N ARG A 3 -7.78 -34.74 12.76
CA ARG A 3 -8.11 -33.79 11.69
C ARG A 3 -6.99 -33.83 10.66
N LYS A 4 -7.30 -34.27 9.43
CA LYS A 4 -6.37 -34.15 8.29
C LYS A 4 -6.03 -32.67 8.09
N ARG A 5 -4.74 -32.38 7.84
CA ARG A 5 -4.31 -31.03 7.47
C ARG A 5 -4.93 -30.68 6.12
N LYS A 6 -5.53 -29.49 6.04
CA LYS A 6 -6.07 -28.96 4.78
C LYS A 6 -4.92 -28.57 3.85
N LEU A 7 -5.05 -28.89 2.56
CA LEU A 7 -4.13 -28.49 1.51
C LEU A 7 -4.41 -27.06 1.05
N CYS A 8 -3.47 -26.42 0.33
CA CYS A 8 -3.70 -25.10 -0.30
C CYS A 8 -5.01 -25.06 -1.08
N SER A 9 -5.27 -26.12 -1.85
CA SER A 9 -6.45 -26.24 -2.70
C SER A 9 -7.76 -26.23 -1.91
N ASP A 10 -7.77 -26.77 -0.69
CA ASP A 10 -8.93 -26.70 0.20
C ASP A 10 -9.19 -25.27 0.67
N TYR A 11 -8.13 -24.50 0.94
CA TYR A 11 -8.24 -23.09 1.33
C TYR A 11 -8.69 -22.22 0.15
N VAL A 12 -8.16 -22.43 -1.05
CA VAL A 12 -8.57 -21.65 -2.23
C VAL A 12 -10.04 -21.93 -2.60
N LYS A 13 -10.52 -23.17 -2.45
CA LYS A 13 -11.94 -23.49 -2.61
C LYS A 13 -12.82 -22.83 -1.56
N GLN A 14 -12.34 -22.73 -0.32
CA GLN A 14 -13.09 -22.12 0.78
C GLN A 14 -13.08 -20.59 0.73
N TYR A 15 -12.00 -19.99 0.21
CA TYR A 15 -11.78 -18.54 0.18
C TYR A 15 -11.50 -18.09 -1.27
N SER A 16 -12.56 -17.67 -1.97
CA SER A 16 -12.52 -17.27 -3.39
C SER A 16 -11.56 -16.13 -3.72
N ASP A 17 -11.29 -15.28 -2.73
CA ASP A 17 -10.42 -14.11 -2.83
C ASP A 17 -8.93 -14.49 -2.94
N PHE A 18 -8.61 -15.79 -2.88
CA PHE A 18 -7.27 -16.33 -2.94
C PHE A 18 -7.03 -17.26 -4.14
N GLU A 19 -5.76 -17.47 -4.44
CA GLU A 19 -5.23 -18.45 -5.39
C GLU A 19 -3.95 -19.09 -4.83
N GLU A 20 -3.54 -20.22 -5.40
CA GLU A 20 -2.29 -20.87 -5.02
C GLU A 20 -1.10 -20.10 -5.58
N SER A 21 -0.03 -19.97 -4.79
CA SER A 21 1.21 -19.42 -5.32
C SER A 21 1.83 -20.39 -6.33
N THR A 22 2.21 -19.88 -7.50
CA THR A 22 2.99 -20.63 -8.49
C THR A 22 4.45 -20.82 -8.09
N SER A 23 4.94 -20.01 -7.14
CA SER A 23 6.35 -19.93 -6.78
C SER A 23 6.73 -20.70 -5.51
N SER A 24 5.77 -20.97 -4.62
CA SER A 24 6.05 -21.57 -3.31
C SER A 24 4.90 -22.46 -2.82
N GLU A 25 5.24 -23.72 -2.51
CA GLU A 25 4.31 -24.66 -1.88
C GLU A 25 3.89 -24.20 -0.49
N GLY A 26 2.62 -24.41 -0.14
CA GLY A 26 2.11 -24.02 1.18
C GLY A 26 1.88 -22.51 1.34
N VAL A 27 1.83 -21.75 0.24
CA VAL A 27 1.50 -20.32 0.22
C VAL A 27 0.32 -20.07 -0.71
N ILE A 28 -0.62 -19.25 -0.23
CA ILE A 28 -1.73 -18.73 -1.06
C ILE A 28 -1.60 -17.22 -1.19
N VAL A 29 -2.12 -16.66 -2.28
CA VAL A 29 -2.02 -15.24 -2.61
C VAL A 29 -3.42 -14.67 -2.74
N CYS A 30 -3.66 -13.50 -2.14
CA CYS A 30 -4.94 -12.82 -2.33
C CYS A 30 -4.96 -12.07 -3.67
N LYS A 31 -5.97 -12.32 -4.51
CA LYS A 31 -6.17 -11.69 -5.83
C LYS A 31 -6.43 -10.18 -5.75
N LEU A 32 -6.92 -9.70 -4.62
CA LEU A 32 -7.30 -8.29 -4.43
C LEU A 32 -6.13 -7.42 -3.98
N CYS A 33 -5.31 -7.94 -3.07
CA CYS A 33 -4.25 -7.15 -2.44
C CYS A 33 -2.83 -7.63 -2.79
N LEU A 34 -2.71 -8.75 -3.51
CA LEU A 34 -1.45 -9.43 -3.87
C LEU A 34 -0.59 -9.80 -2.66
N VAL A 35 -1.23 -10.00 -1.49
CA VAL A 35 -0.56 -10.41 -0.26
C VAL A 35 -0.46 -11.91 -0.21
N THR A 36 0.73 -12.41 0.11
CA THR A 36 1.03 -13.83 0.32
C THR A 36 0.72 -14.25 1.76
N VAL A 37 0.03 -15.37 1.93
CA VAL A 37 -0.28 -15.97 3.23
C VAL A 37 0.28 -17.39 3.26
N SER A 38 1.23 -17.64 4.17
CA SER A 38 1.77 -18.97 4.39
C SER A 38 0.82 -19.82 5.26
N ILE A 39 0.50 -21.03 4.79
CA ILE A 39 -0.35 -22.00 5.47
C ILE A 39 0.43 -23.23 6.00
N ALA A 40 1.74 -23.30 5.76
CA ALA A 40 2.60 -24.44 6.11
C ALA A 40 2.55 -24.83 7.61
N ASN A 41 2.34 -23.85 8.50
CA ASN A 41 2.43 -24.06 9.95
C ASN A 41 1.12 -24.55 10.61
N GLY A 42 0.14 -25.02 9.82
CA GLY A 42 -1.15 -25.52 10.35
C GLY A 42 -2.09 -24.45 10.94
N LYS A 43 -1.67 -23.18 10.93
CA LYS A 43 -2.48 -22.01 11.34
C LYS A 43 -3.07 -21.24 10.14
N GLY A 44 -3.18 -21.88 8.98
CA GLY A 44 -3.64 -21.24 7.75
C GLY A 44 -5.01 -20.58 7.89
N ALA A 45 -5.98 -21.26 8.50
CA ALA A 45 -7.33 -20.72 8.68
C ALA A 45 -7.37 -19.43 9.50
N VAL A 46 -6.58 -19.36 10.58
CA VAL A 46 -6.50 -18.19 11.47
C VAL A 46 -5.85 -17.02 10.72
N ARG A 47 -4.71 -17.25 10.07
CA ARG A 47 -4.02 -16.20 9.29
C ARG A 47 -4.88 -15.65 8.16
N ILE A 48 -5.64 -16.52 7.50
CA ILE A 48 -6.57 -16.10 6.45
C ILE A 48 -7.70 -15.25 7.05
N SER A 49 -8.30 -15.65 8.17
CA SER A 49 -9.38 -14.85 8.77
C SER A 49 -8.87 -13.50 9.28
N GLU A 50 -7.71 -13.47 9.93
CA GLU A 50 -7.06 -12.23 10.37
C GLU A 50 -6.79 -11.31 9.18
N TYR A 51 -6.27 -11.86 8.09
CA TYR A 51 -6.04 -11.12 6.87
C TYR A 51 -7.34 -10.55 6.26
N LEU A 52 -8.41 -11.35 6.19
CA LEU A 52 -9.70 -10.91 5.66
C LEU A 52 -10.32 -9.78 6.50
N GLN A 53 -10.04 -9.76 7.80
CA GLN A 53 -10.45 -8.69 8.72
C GLN A 53 -9.51 -7.47 8.71
N SER A 54 -8.36 -7.56 8.04
CA SER A 54 -7.42 -6.44 7.97
C SER A 54 -8.04 -5.25 7.23
N GLN A 55 -7.79 -4.04 7.73
CA GLN A 55 -8.29 -2.81 7.10
C GLN A 55 -7.87 -2.72 5.63
N ARG A 56 -6.67 -3.20 5.30
CA ARG A 56 -6.16 -3.23 3.92
C ARG A 56 -7.07 -4.06 3.02
N HIS A 57 -7.43 -5.28 3.43
CA HIS A 57 -8.29 -6.14 2.64
C HIS A 57 -9.71 -5.56 2.49
N VAL A 58 -10.28 -5.06 3.59
CA VAL A 58 -11.62 -4.45 3.60
C VAL A 58 -11.69 -3.25 2.66
N ARG A 59 -10.70 -2.35 2.69
CA ARG A 59 -10.64 -1.17 1.79
C ARG A 59 -10.53 -1.59 0.33
N MET A 60 -9.63 -2.52 0.01
CA MET A 60 -9.44 -2.99 -1.38
C MET A 60 -10.67 -3.72 -1.93
N LYS A 61 -11.39 -4.45 -1.07
CA LYS A 61 -12.64 -5.12 -1.43
C LYS A 61 -13.75 -4.12 -1.71
N ALA A 62 -13.91 -3.10 -0.85
CA ALA A 62 -14.88 -2.01 -1.06
C ALA A 62 -14.61 -1.25 -2.37
N CYS A 63 -13.35 -0.86 -2.64
CA CYS A 63 -12.98 -0.18 -3.88
C CYS A 63 -13.28 -0.98 -5.17
N ARG A 64 -13.33 -2.32 -5.10
CA ARG A 64 -13.70 -3.16 -6.26
C ARG A 64 -15.20 -3.39 -6.38
N SER A 65 -15.93 -3.38 -5.28
CA SER A 65 -17.39 -3.47 -5.25
C SER A 65 -18.07 -2.19 -5.70
N ASP A 66 -17.47 -1.02 -5.47
CA ASP A 66 -17.97 0.30 -5.91
C ASP A 66 -17.71 0.63 -7.38
N LYS A 67 -17.53 -0.37 -8.24
CA LYS A 67 -17.49 -0.17 -9.71
C LYS A 67 -18.81 0.37 -10.30
N GLY A 68 -19.83 0.61 -9.48
CA GLY A 68 -21.02 1.35 -9.85
C GLY A 68 -20.91 2.88 -9.66
N ASN A 69 -19.92 3.40 -8.92
CA ASN A 69 -19.87 4.85 -8.62
C ASN A 69 -18.49 5.36 -8.12
N LEU A 70 -17.39 4.96 -8.74
CA LEU A 70 -16.07 5.57 -8.47
C LEU A 70 -15.77 6.67 -9.50
N PRO A 71 -15.21 7.83 -9.07
CA PRO A 71 -14.71 8.82 -10.00
C PRO A 71 -13.67 8.15 -10.89
N GLN A 72 -13.89 8.30 -12.19
CA GLN A 72 -13.07 7.87 -13.32
C GLN A 72 -11.59 7.75 -12.91
N GLN A 73 -11.02 6.53 -12.98
CA GLN A 73 -9.57 6.37 -12.85
C GLN A 73 -8.93 7.36 -13.82
N SER A 74 -8.08 8.25 -13.29
CA SER A 74 -7.39 9.22 -14.15
C SER A 74 -6.64 8.44 -15.21
N SER A 75 -6.72 8.88 -16.46
CA SER A 75 -6.04 8.17 -17.54
C SER A 75 -4.54 8.09 -17.24
N LEU A 76 -3.85 7.14 -17.87
CA LEU A 76 -2.41 6.99 -17.72
C LEU A 76 -1.68 8.30 -18.10
N GLU A 77 -2.26 9.08 -19.02
CA GLU A 77 -1.81 10.41 -19.43
C GLU A 77 -2.01 11.46 -18.32
N GLU A 78 -3.14 11.43 -17.60
CA GLU A 78 -3.38 12.29 -16.42
C GLU A 78 -2.43 11.96 -15.26
N CYS A 79 -2.06 10.70 -15.09
CA CYS A 79 -1.06 10.31 -14.09
C CYS A 79 0.33 10.82 -14.46
N ILE A 80 0.71 10.69 -15.74
CA ILE A 80 2.00 11.20 -16.24
C ILE A 80 2.09 12.72 -16.14
N THR A 81 1.02 13.45 -16.48
CA THR A 81 1.00 14.92 -16.35
C THR A 81 1.09 15.36 -14.89
N ARG A 82 0.37 14.69 -13.98
CA ARG A 82 0.42 15.00 -12.54
C ARG A 82 1.79 14.72 -11.92
N ASP A 83 2.48 13.66 -12.34
CA ASP A 83 3.86 13.40 -11.92
C ASP A 83 4.84 14.41 -12.51
N ARG A 84 4.59 14.89 -13.73
CA ARG A 84 5.40 15.92 -14.37
C ARG A 84 5.26 17.26 -13.62
N SER A 85 4.06 17.66 -13.21
CA SER A 85 3.85 18.84 -12.36
C SER A 85 4.51 18.69 -10.99
N LYS A 86 4.45 17.51 -10.36
CA LYS A 86 5.16 17.24 -9.10
C LYS A 86 6.69 17.28 -9.26
N SER A 87 7.21 16.93 -10.42
CA SER A 87 8.66 17.01 -10.71
C SER A 87 9.12 18.46 -10.93
N GLU A 88 8.23 19.34 -11.37
CA GLU A 88 8.47 20.79 -11.43
C GLU A 88 8.46 21.40 -10.02
N ASP A 89 7.51 21.01 -9.16
CA ASP A 89 7.48 21.42 -7.73
C ASP A 89 8.67 20.86 -6.90
N ALA A 90 9.23 19.72 -7.29
CA ALA A 90 10.37 19.10 -6.60
C ALA A 90 11.70 19.82 -6.84
N ASN A 91 11.78 20.69 -7.85
CA ASN A 91 12.94 21.53 -8.13
C ASN A 91 12.83 22.93 -7.52
N ASP A 92 11.76 23.21 -6.78
CA ASP A 92 11.63 24.48 -6.08
C ASP A 92 12.54 24.49 -4.85
N ILE A 93 13.63 25.25 -4.94
CA ILE A 93 14.68 25.41 -3.91
C ILE A 93 14.09 25.67 -2.51
N PRO A 94 13.03 26.49 -2.34
CA PRO A 94 12.41 26.70 -1.02
C PRO A 94 11.80 25.42 -0.43
N HIS A 95 11.22 24.57 -1.28
CA HIS A 95 10.58 23.33 -0.84
C HIS A 95 11.61 22.29 -0.38
N GLN A 96 12.77 22.22 -1.03
CA GLN A 96 13.88 21.37 -0.59
C GLN A 96 14.47 21.83 0.75
N PHE A 97 14.59 23.14 0.97
CA PHE A 97 15.07 23.70 2.23
C PHE A 97 14.13 23.38 3.40
N CYS A 98 12.82 23.60 3.24
CA CYS A 98 11.83 23.23 4.25
C CYS A 98 11.87 21.73 4.58
N ARG A 99 12.07 20.89 3.56
CA ARG A 99 12.19 19.43 3.75
C ARG A 99 13.44 19.07 4.56
N ALA A 100 14.58 19.70 4.27
CA ALA A 100 15.83 19.50 5.01
C ALA A 100 15.70 19.93 6.48
N LEU A 101 15.03 21.06 6.76
CA LEU A 101 14.76 21.50 8.13
C LEU A 101 13.89 20.50 8.91
N CYS A 102 12.83 20.00 8.29
CA CYS A 102 11.96 18.98 8.90
C CYS A 102 12.69 17.65 9.16
N HIS A 103 13.65 17.27 8.31
CA HIS A 103 14.45 16.05 8.52
C HIS A 103 15.54 16.22 9.59
N ALA A 104 15.97 17.44 9.86
CA ALA A 104 16.97 17.76 10.88
C ALA A 104 16.35 18.06 12.26
N ASP A 105 15.03 17.88 12.42
CA ASP A 105 14.24 18.29 13.59
C ASP A 105 14.46 19.76 13.99
N ILE A 106 14.78 20.61 12.99
CA ILE A 106 14.95 22.06 13.20
C ILE A 106 13.57 22.70 13.02
N PRO A 107 13.00 23.32 14.07
CA PRO A 107 11.71 23.98 13.96
C PRO A 107 11.79 25.14 12.97
N LEU A 108 10.78 25.29 12.11
CA LEU A 108 10.72 26.36 11.10
C LEU A 108 10.89 27.78 11.69
N HIS A 109 10.46 28.02 12.94
CA HIS A 109 10.65 29.31 13.62
C HIS A 109 12.10 29.61 14.02
N TRP A 110 13.03 28.66 13.90
CA TRP A 110 14.47 28.88 14.03
C TRP A 110 15.11 29.29 12.69
N ALA A 111 14.41 29.09 11.56
CA ALA A 111 14.86 29.56 10.25
C ALA A 111 14.63 31.08 10.05
N ASP A 112 13.82 31.72 10.90
CA ASP A 112 13.63 33.18 10.98
C ASP A 112 14.84 33.93 11.61
N GLY A 113 16.00 33.28 11.68
CA GLY A 113 17.28 33.85 12.10
C GLY A 113 18.22 34.18 10.92
N PRO A 114 19.54 34.29 11.11
CA PRO A 114 20.49 34.76 10.07
C PRO A 114 20.43 34.00 8.74
N LEU A 115 19.91 32.77 8.73
CA LEU A 115 19.67 31.97 7.52
C LEU A 115 18.52 32.50 6.64
N GLY A 116 17.47 33.09 7.21
CA GLY A 116 16.35 33.67 6.46
C GLY A 116 16.71 34.93 5.65
N SER A 117 17.86 35.56 5.97
CA SER A 117 18.38 36.71 5.22
C SER A 117 19.03 36.34 3.88
N LEU A 118 19.43 35.08 3.69
CA LEU A 118 20.06 34.59 2.45
C LEU A 118 19.08 34.45 1.28
N PHE A 119 17.77 34.48 1.54
CA PHE A 119 16.71 34.30 0.53
C PHE A 119 15.86 35.56 0.31
N ARG A 120 16.21 36.68 0.97
CA ARG A 120 15.67 38.01 0.65
C ARG A 120 16.68 38.76 -0.20
N SER A 121 16.71 38.48 -1.49
CA SER A 121 17.39 39.28 -2.51
C SER A 121 16.50 39.41 -3.73
#